data_AF-A0A8C9K438-F1
#
_entry.id   AF-A0A8C9K438-F1
#
_cell.length_a   1.000
_cell.length_b   1.000
_cell.length_c   1.000
_cell.angle_alpha   90.00
_cell.angle_beta   90.00
_cell.angle_gamma   90.00
#
_symmetry.space_group_name_H-M   'P 1'
#
loop_
_entity.id
_entity.type
_entity.pdbx_description
1 polymer ?
#
loop_
_entity_poly.entity_id
_entity_poly.type
_entity_poly.pdbx_seq_one_letter_code
_entity_poly.pdbx_strand_id
1 'polypeptide(L)' 'MGTSSICLCLLFLCGALGLTTSPTRGRLRCYTCSFSKPCYPVLTECQDDEVCGISIGTSEQSEIIER' A
#
# COMPACT_ATOMS: atom_id res chain seq x y z
N MET A 1 -20.68 17.37 30.28
CA MET A 1 -21.31 16.37 29.39
C MET A 1 -21.81 16.94 28.05
N GLY A 2 -21.34 18.11 27.57
CA GLY A 2 -21.79 18.67 26.27
C GLY A 2 -20.79 18.48 25.12
N THR A 3 -19.49 18.60 25.42
CA THR A 3 -18.42 18.59 24.42
C THR A 3 -18.24 17.22 23.74
N SER A 4 -18.36 16.14 24.50
CA SER A 4 -18.23 14.76 23.98
C SER A 4 -19.35 14.42 22.99
N SER A 5 -20.59 14.83 23.28
CA SER A 5 -21.72 14.59 22.38
C SER A 5 -21.56 15.34 21.04
N ILE A 6 -21.11 16.59 21.09
CA ILE A 6 -20.88 17.40 19.88
C ILE A 6 -19.76 16.78 19.02
N CYS A 7 -18.66 16.34 19.64
CA CYS A 7 -17.59 15.64 18.93
C CYS A 7 -18.09 14.37 18.23
N LEU A 8 -18.89 13.53 18.91
CA LEU A 8 -19.42 12.31 18.33
C LEU A 8 -20.35 12.57 17.14
N CYS A 9 -21.21 13.60 17.24
CA CYS A 9 -22.06 14.02 16.12
C CYS A 9 -21.24 14.45 14.91
N LEU A 10 -20.17 15.23 15.11
CA LEU A 10 -19.29 15.65 14.02
C LEU A 10 -18.56 14.47 13.39
N LEU A 11 -18.03 13.54 14.19
CA LEU A 11 -17.38 12.33 13.68
C LEU A 11 -18.34 11.47 12.85
N PHE A 12 -19.58 11.29 13.33
CA PHE A 12 -20.61 10.53 12.64
C PHE A 12 -20.97 11.17 11.29
N LEU A 13 -21.17 12.49 11.28
CA LEU A 13 -21.46 13.25 10.06
C LEU A 13 -20.29 13.18 9.06
N CYS A 14 -19.05 13.33 9.52
CA CYS A 14 -17.86 13.20 8.66
C CYS A 14 -17.73 11.79 8.05
N GLY A 15 -18.02 10.74 8.83
CA GLY A 15 -18.03 9.36 8.33
C GLY A 15 -19.13 9.12 7.29
N ALA A 16 -20.35 9.59 7.55
CA ALA A 16 -21.48 9.44 6.63
C ALA A 16 -21.30 10.20 5.30
N LEU A 17 -20.63 11.36 5.35
CA LEU A 17 -20.34 12.19 4.17
C LEU A 17 -19.06 11.75 3.43
N GLY A 18 -18.36 10.71 3.91
CA GLY A 18 -17.08 10.27 3.32
C GLY A 18 -15.95 11.30 3.45
N LEU A 19 -16.10 12.26 4.38
CA LEU A 19 -15.13 13.32 4.67
C LEU A 19 -13.97 12.84 5.55
N THR A 20 -13.98 11.56 5.95
CA THR A 20 -12.80 10.94 6.52
C THR A 20 -11.73 10.95 5.44
N THR A 21 -10.81 11.90 5.50
CA THR A 21 -9.56 11.82 4.77
C THR A 21 -8.98 10.46 5.11
N SER A 22 -8.84 9.58 4.09
CA SER A 22 -8.06 8.35 4.25
C SER A 22 -6.79 8.76 4.99
N PRO A 23 -6.45 8.13 6.14
CA PRO A 23 -5.21 8.46 6.81
C PRO A 23 -4.16 8.40 5.72
N THR A 24 -3.47 9.51 5.45
CA THR A 24 -2.41 9.59 4.45
C THR A 24 -1.45 8.47 4.79
N ARG A 25 -1.66 7.32 4.17
CA ARG A 25 -1.08 6.06 4.59
C ARG A 25 0.31 6.20 4.07
N GLY A 26 1.23 6.60 4.96
CA GLY A 26 2.54 7.09 4.59
C GLY A 26 3.07 6.25 3.43
N ARG A 27 3.32 6.90 2.29
CA ARG A 27 3.53 6.22 1.01
C ARG A 27 4.56 5.12 1.21
N LEU A 28 4.08 3.88 1.09
CA LEU A 28 4.87 2.69 1.41
C LEU A 28 6.11 2.69 0.50
N ARG A 29 7.27 2.32 1.03
CA ARG A 29 8.49 2.20 0.23
C ARG A 29 8.90 0.75 0.10
N CYS A 30 8.98 0.28 -1.13
CA CYS A 30 9.22 -1.10 -1.51
C CYS A 30 10.57 -1.20 -2.22
N TYR A 31 11.33 -2.29 -2.02
CA TYR A 31 12.49 -2.56 -2.86
C TYR A 31 12.04 -3.28 -4.13
N THR A 32 12.37 -2.71 -5.30
CA THR A 32 12.08 -3.34 -6.59
C THR A 32 13.31 -4.12 -7.05
N CYS A 33 13.08 -5.35 -7.50
CA CYS A 33 14.10 -6.28 -7.97
C CYS A 33 13.48 -7.12 -9.10
N SER A 34 14.28 -7.45 -10.12
CA SER A 34 13.89 -8.32 -11.22
C SER A 34 14.66 -9.65 -11.17
N PHE A 35 14.13 -10.67 -11.83
CA PHE A 35 14.80 -11.97 -11.97
C PHE A 35 16.11 -11.93 -12.76
N SER A 36 16.39 -10.83 -13.46
CA SER A 36 17.67 -10.60 -14.13
C SER A 36 18.79 -10.36 -13.12
N LYS A 37 19.88 -11.12 -13.22
CA LYS A 37 21.10 -10.85 -12.47
C LYS A 37 21.97 -9.80 -13.19
N PRO A 38 22.68 -8.93 -12.45
CA PRO A 38 22.61 -8.71 -11.01
C PRO A 38 21.31 -7.98 -10.59
N CYS A 39 20.70 -8.40 -9.47
CA CYS A 39 19.60 -7.63 -8.90
C CYS A 39 20.17 -6.49 -8.05
N TYR A 40 19.94 -5.25 -8.47
CA TYR A 40 20.22 -4.05 -7.69
C TYR A 40 18.91 -3.52 -7.10
N PRO A 41 18.65 -3.71 -5.80
CA PRO A 41 17.39 -3.30 -5.20
C PRO A 41 17.28 -1.77 -5.19
N VAL A 42 16.22 -1.23 -5.78
CA VAL A 42 15.93 0.21 -5.79
C VAL A 42 14.73 0.51 -4.89
N LEU A 43 14.89 1.46 -3.98
CA LEU A 43 13.80 1.91 -3.12
C LEU A 43 12.80 2.71 -3.96
N THR A 44 11.57 2.20 -4.05
CA THR A 44 10.50 2.75 -4.87
C THR A 44 9.30 3.07 -3.98
N GLU A 45 8.66 4.20 -4.23
CA GLU A 45 7.45 4.60 -3.52
C GLU A 45 6.22 3.96 -4.17
N CYS A 46 5.39 3.33 -3.35
CA CYS A 46 4.22 2.55 -3.75
C CYS A 46 2.95 3.40 -3.59
N GLN A 47 1.92 3.15 -4.40
CA GLN A 47 0.61 3.81 -4.26
C GLN A 47 -0.07 3.44 -2.95
N ASP A 48 -1.05 4.24 -2.51
CA ASP A 48 -1.69 4.10 -1.19
C ASP A 48 -2.32 2.71 -0.93
N ASP A 49 -2.72 2.02 -1.99
CA ASP A 49 -3.35 0.68 -1.95
C ASP A 49 -2.40 -0.47 -2.30
N GLU A 50 -1.13 -0.18 -2.59
CA GLU A 50 -0.13 -1.19 -2.95
C GLU A 50 0.57 -1.80 -1.72
N VAL A 51 1.04 -3.03 -1.86
CA VAL A 51 1.78 -3.77 -0.83
C VAL A 51 3.08 -4.34 -1.39
N CYS A 52 4.12 -4.44 -0.56
CA CYS A 52 5.37 -5.10 -0.96
C CYS A 52 5.13 -6.60 -1.21
N GLY A 53 5.45 -7.07 -2.41
CA GLY A 53 5.47 -8.49 -2.76
C GLY A 53 6.90 -8.98 -3.00
N ILE A 54 7.18 -10.23 -2.65
CA ILE A 54 8.43 -10.91 -3.00
C ILE A 54 8.08 -12.17 -3.76
N SER A 55 8.53 -12.25 -5.02
CA SER A 55 8.44 -13.46 -5.84
C SER A 55 9.81 -14.11 -5.94
N ILE A 56 9.90 -15.39 -5.60
CA ILE A 56 11.12 -16.18 -5.70
C ILE A 56 10.87 -17.28 -6.72
N GLY A 57 11.76 -17.38 -7.70
CA GLY A 57 11.69 -18.32 -8.80
C GLY A 57 13.11 -18.76 -9.12
N THR A 58 13.31 -20.07 -9.23
CA THR A 58 14.55 -20.64 -9.74
C THR A 58 14.42 -20.75 -11.25
N SER A 59 15.46 -20.38 -11.99
CA SER A 59 15.55 -20.68 -13.41
C SER A 59 15.78 -22.19 -13.57
N GLU A 60 14.73 -22.98 -13.49
CA GLU A 60 14.68 -24.28 -14.15
C GLU A 60 14.32 -23.98 -15.62
N GLN A 61 14.96 -24.63 -16.57
CA GLN A 61 14.74 -24.40 -18.00
C GLN A 61 13.30 -24.73 -18.41
N SER A 62 12.35 -23.82 -18.21
CA SER A 62 11.07 -23.75 -18.90
C SER A 62 10.44 -22.39 -18.60
N GLU A 63 10.63 -21.47 -19.54
CA GLU A 63 9.94 -20.18 -19.57
C GLU A 63 8.42 -20.42 -19.67
N ILE A 64 7.69 -20.25 -18.58
CA ILE A 64 6.26 -19.90 -18.64
C ILE A 64 6.02 -18.85 -17.55
N ILE A 65 6.22 -17.60 -17.91
CA ILE A 65 5.69 -16.47 -17.17
C ILE A 65 4.24 -16.30 -17.65
N GLU A 66 3.28 -16.92 -16.98
CA GLU A 66 1.86 -16.58 -17.16
C GLU A 66 1.60 -15.20 -16.53
N ARG A 67 0.96 -14.32 -17.31
CA ARG A 67 0.61 -12.94 -16.96
C ARG A 67 -0.83 -12.85 -16.49
#